data_AF-A0A8T1XY98-F1
#
_entry.id   AF-A0A8T1XY98-F1
#
_cell.length_a   1.000
_cell.length_b   1.000
_cell.length_c   1.000
_cell.angle_alpha   90.00
_cell.angle_beta   90.00
_cell.angle_gamma   90.00
#
_symmetry.space_group_name_H-M   'P 1'
#
loop_
_entity.id
_entity.type
_entity.pdbx_description
1 polymer ?
#
loop_
_entity_poly.entity_id
_entity_poly.type
_entity_poly.pdbx_seq_one_letter_code
_entity_poly.pdbx_strand_id
1 'polypeptide(L)'
;MASFEKFEPIFGEVVPERSDPGSDLLRRCLFHVYASDLYNLTVHVTDFISGVWTTILSVSQLDDMRDTVGIGGSWSEFLDYTVASLKSDNVKLLLGANSVSNGIETARLVSQKAKGMPRVIVPLTKMVDSSASEAMANLSLELFRAFKSKQHLRGEVSSSAAATDEKDKRDATHNQVERYSGKLDVMAPSTDNRQDSPAKQSAREGNTTKPVKRVPAHRRTRKRGALLQDSEEEDG
;
A
#
# COMPACT_ATOMS: atom_id res chain seq x y z
N MET A 1 -24.01 14.04 -16.66
CA MET A 1 -23.04 15.12 -16.37
C MET A 1 -21.83 14.48 -15.73
N ALA A 2 -20.61 14.85 -16.11
CA ALA A 2 -19.41 14.26 -15.55
C ALA A 2 -19.17 14.77 -14.12
N SER A 3 -19.02 13.84 -13.16
CA SER A 3 -18.82 14.13 -11.73
C SER A 3 -18.18 12.92 -11.02
N PHE A 4 -17.81 13.10 -9.75
CA PHE A 4 -17.22 12.07 -8.88
C PHE A 4 -18.18 11.56 -7.79
N GLU A 5 -19.50 11.67 -7.98
CA GLU A 5 -20.52 11.38 -6.95
C GLU A 5 -20.40 9.98 -6.29
N LYS A 6 -19.83 9.00 -7.00
CA LYS A 6 -19.64 7.62 -6.52
C LYS A 6 -18.17 7.20 -6.45
N PHE A 7 -17.25 8.16 -6.43
CA PHE A 7 -15.83 7.84 -6.40
C PHE A 7 -15.42 7.37 -5.00
N GLU A 8 -14.94 6.13 -4.92
CA GLU A 8 -14.37 5.60 -3.68
C GLU A 8 -12.88 5.96 -3.57
N PRO A 9 -12.40 6.38 -2.39
CA PRO A 9 -10.98 6.63 -2.17
C PRO A 9 -10.11 5.41 -2.51
N ILE A 10 -9.02 5.67 -3.22
CA ILE A 10 -8.04 4.64 -3.62
C ILE A 10 -6.78 4.87 -2.82
N PHE A 11 -6.30 3.81 -2.17
CA PHE A 11 -5.01 3.77 -1.51
C PHE A 11 -4.13 2.77 -2.23
N GLY A 12 -2.86 3.12 -2.39
CA GLY A 12 -1.88 2.18 -2.91
C GLY A 12 -0.47 2.52 -2.47
N GLU A 13 0.40 1.53 -2.67
CA GLU A 13 1.81 1.63 -2.40
C GLU A 13 2.57 1.71 -3.72
N VAL A 14 3.60 2.54 -3.77
CA VAL A 14 4.42 2.71 -4.96
C VAL A 14 5.89 2.86 -4.59
N VAL A 15 6.77 2.21 -5.35
CA VAL A 15 8.21 2.42 -5.22
C VAL A 15 8.60 3.57 -6.17
N PRO A 16 9.22 4.64 -5.67
CA PRO A 16 9.72 5.69 -6.54
C PRO A 16 10.78 5.15 -7.50
N GLU A 17 10.85 5.70 -8.70
CA GLU A 17 11.93 5.52 -9.67
C GLU A 17 12.63 6.87 -9.85
N ARG A 18 13.95 6.90 -9.59
CA ARG A 18 14.82 8.05 -9.90
C ARG A 18 15.55 7.80 -11.20
N SER A 19 15.82 8.88 -11.93
CA SER A 19 16.71 8.90 -13.09
C SER A 19 18.16 8.55 -12.74
N ASP A 20 18.60 8.80 -11.50
CA ASP A 20 19.98 8.60 -11.07
C ASP A 20 20.17 7.29 -10.27
N PRO A 21 21.02 6.35 -10.73
CA PRO A 21 21.20 5.02 -10.13
C PRO A 21 22.07 4.98 -8.87
N GLY A 22 22.39 6.13 -8.25
CA GLY A 22 23.44 6.24 -7.22
C GLY A 22 22.98 6.40 -5.76
N SER A 23 21.67 6.41 -5.47
CA SER A 23 21.14 6.67 -4.13
C SER A 23 20.44 5.44 -3.55
N ASP A 24 20.96 4.96 -2.43
CA ASP A 24 20.42 3.86 -1.63
C ASP A 24 18.93 4.07 -1.27
N LEU A 25 18.16 2.99 -1.41
CA LEU A 25 16.80 2.77 -0.91
C LEU A 25 15.79 3.86 -1.24
N LEU A 26 15.18 3.80 -2.44
CA LEU A 26 13.94 4.51 -2.70
C LEU A 26 12.86 3.94 -1.77
N ARG A 27 12.53 4.70 -0.73
CA ARG A 27 11.51 4.34 0.25
C ARG A 27 10.17 4.21 -0.48
N ARG A 28 9.40 3.19 -0.09
CA ARG A 28 8.03 3.02 -0.55
C ARG A 28 7.23 4.27 -0.16
N CYS A 29 6.52 4.81 -1.13
CA CYS A 29 5.56 5.88 -0.93
C CYS A 29 4.16 5.29 -0.89
N LEU A 30 3.27 5.96 -0.17
CA LEU A 30 1.84 5.72 -0.25
C LEU A 30 1.21 6.81 -1.10
N PHE A 31 0.28 6.42 -1.96
CA PHE A 31 -0.58 7.35 -2.66
C PHE A 31 -2.03 7.19 -2.23
N HIS A 32 -2.75 8.30 -2.27
CA HIS A 32 -4.16 8.40 -1.95
C HIS A 32 -4.85 9.28 -2.98
N VAL A 33 -5.89 8.73 -3.58
CA VAL A 33 -6.72 9.41 -4.58
C VAL A 33 -8.12 9.48 -4.04
N TYR A 34 -8.70 10.67 -3.96
CA TYR A 34 -10.06 10.88 -3.47
C TYR A 34 -10.74 12.06 -4.16
N ALA A 35 -12.06 12.02 -4.24
CA ALA A 35 -12.85 13.17 -4.67
C ALA A 35 -12.90 14.19 -3.53
N SER A 36 -12.35 15.39 -3.74
CA SER A 36 -12.45 16.49 -2.76
C SER A 36 -13.84 17.14 -2.77
N ASP A 37 -14.49 17.09 -3.92
CA ASP A 37 -15.88 17.47 -4.13
C ASP A 37 -16.43 16.73 -5.37
N LEU A 38 -17.60 17.14 -5.86
CA LEU A 38 -18.24 16.51 -7.02
C LEU A 38 -17.47 16.67 -8.34
N TYR A 39 -16.52 17.61 -8.41
CA TYR A 39 -15.85 18.04 -9.64
C TYR A 39 -14.33 18.03 -9.57
N ASN A 40 -13.73 17.78 -8.40
CA ASN A 40 -12.29 17.76 -8.19
C ASN A 40 -11.81 16.44 -7.58
N LEU A 41 -10.82 15.83 -8.25
CA LEU A 41 -10.12 14.64 -7.79
C LEU A 41 -8.73 15.05 -7.29
N THR A 42 -8.45 14.75 -6.04
CA THR A 42 -7.16 15.06 -5.41
C THR A 42 -6.31 13.80 -5.31
N VAL A 43 -5.04 13.93 -5.67
CA VAL A 43 -4.03 12.88 -5.54
C VAL A 43 -2.94 13.36 -4.60
N HIS A 44 -2.68 12.61 -3.55
CA HIS A 44 -1.54 12.80 -2.66
C HIS A 44 -0.59 11.62 -2.76
N VAL A 45 0.70 11.90 -2.66
CA VAL A 45 1.77 10.90 -2.56
C VAL A 45 2.72 11.32 -1.45
N THR A 46 3.06 10.41 -0.55
CA THR A 46 3.99 10.71 0.54
C THR A 46 4.86 9.54 0.96
N ASP A 47 6.07 9.85 1.41
CA ASP A 47 6.99 8.92 2.10
C ASP A 47 6.88 9.00 3.64
N PHE A 48 5.98 9.84 4.17
CA PHE A 48 5.79 10.17 5.59
C PHE A 48 7.02 10.73 6.32
N ILE A 49 8.02 11.22 5.58
CA ILE A 49 9.28 11.71 6.14
C ILE A 49 9.65 13.08 5.56
N SER A 50 9.79 13.14 4.24
CA SER A 50 10.46 14.27 3.55
C SER A 50 9.77 14.72 2.27
N GLY A 51 8.94 13.85 1.69
CA GLY A 51 8.30 14.05 0.40
C GLY A 51 6.81 13.94 0.55
N VAL A 52 6.11 15.05 0.30
CA VAL A 52 4.67 15.08 0.09
C VAL A 52 4.43 15.80 -1.23
N TRP A 53 3.74 15.15 -2.15
CA TRP A 53 3.37 15.71 -3.44
C TRP A 53 1.86 15.63 -3.62
N THR A 54 1.30 16.64 -4.26
CA THR A 54 -0.14 16.74 -4.47
C THR A 54 -0.48 17.26 -5.86
N THR A 55 -1.70 16.95 -6.30
CA THR A 55 -2.38 17.65 -7.39
C THR A 55 -3.88 17.59 -7.19
N ILE A 56 -4.59 18.55 -7.78
CA ILE A 56 -6.04 18.58 -7.85
C ILE A 56 -6.39 18.61 -9.34
N LEU A 57 -7.15 17.62 -9.78
CA LEU A 57 -7.60 17.46 -11.16
C LEU A 57 -9.10 17.72 -11.23
N SER A 58 -9.50 18.74 -11.99
CA SER A 58 -10.91 18.97 -12.29
C SER A 58 -11.45 17.90 -13.25
N VAL A 59 -12.77 17.76 -13.31
CA VAL A 59 -13.45 16.94 -14.32
C VAL A 59 -13.00 17.30 -15.74
N SER A 60 -12.86 18.59 -16.06
CA SER A 60 -12.41 19.01 -17.39
C SER A 60 -10.96 18.58 -17.68
N GLN A 61 -10.05 18.72 -16.71
CA GLN A 61 -8.66 18.30 -16.88
C GLN A 61 -8.53 16.78 -17.06
N LEU A 62 -9.36 16.00 -16.36
CA LEU A 62 -9.44 14.56 -16.58
C LEU A 62 -10.06 14.23 -17.94
N ASP A 63 -11.03 15.00 -18.44
CA ASP A 63 -11.60 14.79 -19.77
C ASP A 63 -10.59 15.10 -20.88
N ASP A 64 -9.81 16.18 -20.74
CA ASP A 64 -8.69 16.48 -21.63
C ASP A 64 -7.62 15.37 -21.58
N MET A 65 -7.39 14.83 -20.37
CA MET A 65 -6.49 13.69 -20.19
C MET A 65 -7.03 12.43 -20.86
N ARG A 66 -8.34 12.18 -20.88
CA ARG A 66 -8.95 11.03 -21.61
C ARG A 66 -8.55 11.05 -23.08
N ASP A 67 -8.65 12.23 -23.70
CA ASP A 67 -8.32 12.41 -25.11
C ASP A 67 -6.81 12.21 -25.35
N THR A 68 -5.98 12.67 -24.42
CA THR A 68 -4.51 12.48 -24.47
C THR A 68 -4.09 11.01 -24.28
N VAL A 69 -4.77 10.28 -23.39
CA VAL A 69 -4.51 8.85 -23.14
C VAL A 69 -5.00 8.01 -24.32
N GLY A 70 -5.96 8.51 -25.11
CA GLY A 70 -6.49 7.83 -26.30
C GLY A 70 -7.52 6.75 -25.96
N ILE A 71 -8.23 6.90 -24.85
CA ILE A 71 -9.31 5.98 -24.46
C ILE A 71 -10.63 6.59 -24.92
N GLY A 72 -11.25 5.96 -25.93
CA GLY A 72 -12.60 6.31 -26.35
C GLY A 72 -13.66 5.85 -25.36
N GLY A 73 -14.89 6.33 -25.56
CA GLY A 73 -16.04 5.97 -24.75
C GLY A 73 -16.58 7.13 -23.92
N SER A 74 -17.39 6.79 -22.94
CA SER A 74 -18.01 7.70 -21.99
C SER A 74 -17.06 8.13 -20.88
N TRP A 75 -17.39 9.23 -20.22
CA TRP A 75 -16.70 9.70 -19.01
C TRP A 75 -16.57 8.61 -17.93
N SER A 76 -17.65 7.87 -17.67
CA SER A 76 -17.65 6.78 -16.67
C SER A 76 -16.69 5.66 -17.05
N GLU A 77 -16.62 5.27 -18.32
CA GLU A 77 -15.69 4.23 -18.77
C GLU A 77 -14.23 4.68 -18.62
N PHE A 78 -13.95 5.96 -18.88
CA PHE A 78 -12.62 6.51 -18.63
C PHE A 78 -12.28 6.58 -17.13
N LEU A 79 -13.24 6.98 -16.29
CA LEU A 79 -13.04 7.01 -14.84
C LEU A 79 -12.82 5.61 -14.28
N ASP A 80 -13.61 4.62 -14.72
CA ASP A 80 -13.45 3.21 -14.37
C ASP A 80 -12.09 2.66 -14.83
N TYR A 81 -11.63 3.05 -16.02
CA TYR A 81 -10.29 2.71 -16.49
C TYR A 81 -9.21 3.33 -15.60
N THR A 82 -9.37 4.58 -15.20
CA THR A 82 -8.43 5.28 -14.31
C THR A 82 -8.37 4.61 -12.95
N VAL A 83 -9.52 4.28 -12.37
CA VAL A 83 -9.63 3.53 -11.10
C VAL A 83 -8.94 2.16 -11.23
N ALA A 84 -9.20 1.42 -12.31
CA ALA A 84 -8.59 0.11 -12.55
C ALA A 84 -7.07 0.22 -12.75
N SER A 85 -6.59 1.30 -13.39
CA SER A 85 -5.16 1.56 -13.58
C SER A 85 -4.46 1.84 -12.26
N LEU A 86 -5.06 2.68 -11.41
CA LEU A 86 -4.54 3.01 -10.08
C LEU A 86 -4.57 1.83 -9.10
N LYS A 87 -5.53 0.91 -9.24
CA LYS A 87 -5.64 -0.31 -8.43
C LYS A 87 -4.77 -1.47 -8.94
N SER A 88 -4.09 -1.31 -10.07
CA SER A 88 -3.25 -2.35 -10.67
C SER A 88 -1.86 -2.41 -10.04
N ASP A 89 -1.11 -3.47 -10.35
CA ASP A 89 0.31 -3.58 -9.99
C ASP A 89 1.24 -2.75 -10.90
N ASN A 90 0.71 -2.04 -11.90
CA ASN A 90 1.50 -1.28 -12.88
C ASN A 90 1.51 0.22 -12.58
N VAL A 91 1.69 0.57 -11.30
CA VAL A 91 1.80 1.95 -10.82
C VAL A 91 3.27 2.27 -10.51
N LYS A 92 3.72 3.43 -10.98
CA LYS A 92 5.08 3.92 -10.80
C LYS A 92 5.06 5.39 -10.40
N LEU A 93 5.99 5.78 -9.55
CA LEU A 93 6.20 7.17 -9.17
C LEU A 93 7.52 7.64 -9.77
N LEU A 94 7.47 8.54 -10.73
CA LEU A 94 8.66 9.12 -11.35
C LEU A 94 8.99 10.44 -10.66
N LEU A 95 10.17 10.54 -10.06
CA LEU A 95 10.61 11.74 -9.36
C LEU A 95 11.40 12.64 -10.31
N GLY A 96 10.94 13.88 -10.50
CA GLY A 96 11.61 14.89 -11.30
C GLY A 96 12.60 15.70 -10.47
N ALA A 97 13.89 15.65 -10.84
CA ALA A 97 14.90 16.52 -10.23
C ALA A 97 14.73 17.96 -10.72
N ASN A 98 14.82 18.94 -9.81
CA ASN A 98 15.01 20.33 -10.19
C ASN A 98 16.52 20.57 -10.39
N SER A 99 16.92 21.18 -11.51
CA SER A 99 18.33 21.51 -11.77
C SER A 99 18.86 22.67 -10.92
N VAL A 100 17.96 23.45 -10.29
CA VAL A 100 18.29 24.67 -9.53
C VAL A 100 18.41 24.41 -8.04
N SER A 101 17.68 23.41 -7.52
CA SER A 101 17.75 23.00 -6.12
C SER A 101 17.95 21.50 -6.07
N ASN A 102 18.80 21.00 -5.18
CA ASN A 102 19.04 19.55 -5.00
C ASN A 102 17.78 18.77 -4.49
N GLY A 103 16.59 19.36 -4.59
CA GLY A 103 15.31 18.80 -4.18
C GLY A 103 14.46 18.28 -5.35
N ILE A 104 13.57 17.35 -5.03
CA ILE A 104 12.56 16.84 -5.97
C ILE A 104 11.33 17.73 -5.87
N GLU A 105 11.17 18.67 -6.78
CA GLU A 105 10.03 19.60 -6.79
C GLU A 105 8.82 19.05 -7.52
N THR A 106 9.03 18.15 -8.49
CA THR A 106 7.96 17.55 -9.29
C THR A 106 7.99 16.04 -9.20
N ALA A 107 6.82 15.41 -9.30
CA ALA A 107 6.69 13.98 -9.43
C ALA A 107 5.58 13.64 -10.45
N ARG A 108 5.58 12.42 -10.96
CA ARG A 108 4.51 11.92 -11.83
C ARG A 108 4.08 10.53 -11.38
N LEU A 109 2.80 10.38 -11.07
CA LEU A 109 2.20 9.07 -10.83
C LEU A 109 1.75 8.50 -12.18
N VAL A 110 2.41 7.43 -12.61
CA VAL A 110 2.13 6.76 -13.88
C VAL A 110 1.46 5.43 -13.58
N SER A 111 0.26 5.22 -14.11
CA SER A 111 -0.49 3.98 -13.93
C SER A 111 -0.97 3.41 -15.26
N GLN A 112 -1.12 2.08 -15.33
CA GLN A 112 -1.66 1.35 -16.48
C GLN A 112 -2.55 0.23 -15.96
N LYS A 113 -3.71 -0.01 -16.57
CA LYS A 113 -4.55 -1.16 -16.19
C LYS A 113 -3.82 -2.50 -16.33
N ALA A 114 -2.99 -2.65 -17.36
CA ALA A 114 -2.12 -3.80 -17.58
C ALA A 114 -0.92 -3.40 -18.44
N LYS A 115 0.13 -4.21 -18.45
CA LYS A 115 1.31 -3.96 -19.29
C LYS A 115 0.92 -3.86 -20.77
N GLY A 116 1.29 -2.75 -21.41
CA GLY A 116 1.00 -2.48 -22.82
C GLY A 116 -0.32 -1.72 -23.06
N MET A 117 -1.10 -1.47 -22.01
CA MET A 117 -2.29 -0.62 -22.09
C MET A 117 -1.93 0.87 -21.99
N PRO A 118 -2.83 1.79 -22.42
CA PRO A 118 -2.62 3.22 -22.30
C PRO A 118 -2.27 3.68 -20.88
N ARG A 119 -1.37 4.65 -20.78
CA ARG A 119 -0.84 5.17 -19.51
C ARG A 119 -1.64 6.37 -19.05
N VAL A 120 -2.15 6.33 -17.83
CA VAL A 120 -2.63 7.52 -17.13
C VAL A 120 -1.44 8.15 -16.40
N ILE A 121 -1.15 9.42 -16.67
CA ILE A 121 -0.03 10.15 -16.09
C ILE A 121 -0.58 11.33 -15.31
N VAL A 122 -0.46 11.28 -13.99
CA VAL A 122 -0.87 12.36 -13.09
C VAL A 122 0.36 13.16 -12.67
N PRO A 123 0.48 14.43 -13.09
CA PRO A 123 1.54 15.31 -12.62
C PRO A 123 1.29 15.72 -11.16
N LEU A 124 2.36 15.82 -10.38
CA LEU A 124 2.33 16.14 -8.96
C LEU A 124 3.36 17.21 -8.64
N THR A 125 3.01 18.10 -7.73
CA THR A 125 3.87 19.19 -7.26
C THR A 125 4.20 18.98 -5.79
N LYS A 126 5.43 19.26 -5.38
CA LYS A 126 5.85 19.14 -3.99
C LYS A 126 5.10 20.15 -3.12
N MET A 127 4.63 19.70 -1.95
CA MET A 127 3.99 20.55 -0.96
C MET A 127 5.02 21.23 -0.06
N VAL A 128 4.63 22.38 0.50
CA VAL A 128 5.39 23.16 1.48
C VAL A 128 4.99 22.73 2.90
N ASP A 129 5.91 22.83 3.85
CA ASP A 129 5.90 22.20 5.18
C ASP A 129 4.54 22.12 5.90
N SER A 130 3.87 23.25 6.15
CA SER A 130 2.60 23.25 6.91
C SER A 130 1.51 22.46 6.18
N SER A 131 1.28 22.75 4.90
CA SER A 131 0.31 22.02 4.07
C SER A 131 0.69 20.55 3.88
N ALA A 132 1.99 20.24 3.81
CA ALA A 132 2.49 18.88 3.71
C ALA A 132 2.14 18.06 4.96
N SER A 133 2.34 18.64 6.16
CA SER A 133 2.00 18.00 7.43
C SER A 133 0.50 17.73 7.57
N GLU A 134 -0.35 18.68 7.17
CA GLU A 134 -1.81 18.52 7.17
C GLU A 134 -2.25 17.41 6.21
N ALA A 135 -1.68 17.37 4.99
CA ALA A 135 -1.96 16.32 4.02
C ALA A 135 -1.60 14.92 4.55
N MET A 136 -0.47 14.79 5.25
CA MET A 136 -0.09 13.52 5.89
C MET A 136 -1.04 13.14 7.03
N ALA A 137 -1.47 14.10 7.85
CA ALA A 137 -2.44 13.85 8.92
C ALA A 137 -3.79 13.37 8.37
N ASN A 138 -4.29 14.03 7.32
CA ASN A 138 -5.52 13.65 6.64
C ASN A 138 -5.41 12.26 6.01
N LEU A 139 -4.32 11.98 5.29
CA LEU A 139 -4.06 10.66 4.74
C LEU A 139 -4.05 9.56 5.82
N SER A 140 -3.37 9.83 6.95
CA SER A 140 -3.28 8.89 8.07
C SER A 140 -4.67 8.57 8.66
N LEU A 141 -5.50 9.60 8.82
CA LEU A 141 -6.86 9.45 9.34
C LEU A 141 -7.75 8.65 8.37
N GLU A 142 -7.67 8.92 7.07
CA GLU A 142 -8.43 8.19 6.06
C GLU A 142 -8.00 6.73 5.93
N LEU A 143 -6.69 6.44 5.99
CA LEU A 143 -6.17 5.07 6.07
C LEU A 143 -6.72 4.33 7.30
N PHE A 144 -6.75 4.99 8.46
CA PHE A 144 -7.30 4.39 9.68
C PHE A 144 -8.80 4.10 9.56
N ARG A 145 -9.57 5.03 8.99
CA ARG A 145 -11.02 4.84 8.72
C ARG A 145 -11.25 3.66 7.77
N ALA A 146 -10.50 3.60 6.67
CA ALA A 146 -10.57 2.51 5.70
C ALA A 146 -10.15 1.15 6.30
N PHE A 147 -9.17 1.15 7.20
CA PHE A 147 -8.78 -0.05 7.93
C PHE A 147 -9.90 -0.52 8.87
N LYS A 148 -10.48 0.39 9.64
CA LYS A 148 -11.58 0.09 10.57
C LYS A 148 -12.80 -0.47 9.86
N SER A 149 -13.21 0.12 8.73
CA SER A 149 -14.36 -0.38 7.95
C SER A 149 -14.13 -1.81 7.47
N LYS A 150 -12.92 -2.15 6.99
CA LYS A 150 -12.56 -3.51 6.59
C LYS A 150 -12.53 -4.51 7.76
N GLN A 151 -12.13 -4.09 8.95
CA GLN A 151 -12.15 -4.96 10.13
C GLN A 151 -13.58 -5.28 10.59
N HIS A 152 -14.50 -4.31 10.54
CA HIS A 152 -15.90 -4.54 10.88
C HIS A 152 -16.54 -5.58 9.96
N LEU A 153 -16.29 -5.50 8.65
CA LEU A 153 -16.74 -6.49 7.67
C LEU A 153 -16.20 -7.91 7.94
N ARG A 154 -15.01 -8.03 8.56
CA ARG A 154 -14.41 -9.32 8.92
C ARG A 154 -15.03 -9.92 10.19
N GLY A 155 -15.57 -9.10 11.09
CA GLY A 155 -16.26 -9.55 12.31
C GLY A 155 -17.64 -10.16 12.04
N GLU A 156 -18.36 -9.67 11.02
CA GLU A 156 -19.72 -10.12 10.68
C GLU A 156 -19.74 -11.49 9.97
N VAL A 157 -18.69 -11.85 9.22
CA VAL A 157 -18.59 -13.17 8.56
C VAL A 157 -18.36 -14.30 9.56
N SER A 158 -17.85 -14.00 10.76
CA SER A 158 -17.58 -15.02 11.78
C SER A 158 -18.79 -15.34 12.67
N SER A 159 -19.87 -14.54 12.65
CA SER A 159 -21.07 -14.74 13.47
C SER A 159 -22.23 -15.41 12.70
N SER A 160 -22.18 -15.51 11.37
CA SER A 160 -23.26 -16.11 10.57
C SER A 160 -23.16 -17.62 10.37
N ALA A 161 -22.16 -18.30 10.93
CA ALA A 161 -21.99 -19.76 10.83
C ALA A 161 -22.80 -20.56 11.87
N ALA A 162 -23.63 -19.91 12.70
CA ALA A 162 -24.35 -20.54 13.80
C ALA A 162 -25.88 -20.57 13.63
N ALA A 163 -26.39 -20.55 12.39
CA ALA A 163 -27.84 -20.58 12.13
C ALA A 163 -28.22 -21.53 10.99
N THR A 164 -27.91 -22.82 11.15
CA THR A 164 -28.66 -23.90 10.48
C THR A 164 -28.70 -25.12 11.40
N ASP A 165 -29.63 -25.14 12.34
CA ASP A 165 -30.19 -26.41 12.82
C ASP A 165 -31.60 -26.17 13.40
N GLU A 166 -32.59 -26.09 12.50
CA GLU A 166 -33.99 -26.36 12.87
C GLU A 166 -34.41 -27.67 12.21
N LYS A 167 -34.51 -28.74 13.01
CA LYS A 167 -35.50 -29.81 12.79
C LYS A 167 -35.80 -30.61 14.07
N ASP A 168 -36.75 -30.09 14.84
CA ASP A 168 -37.93 -30.78 15.39
C ASP A 168 -37.91 -32.34 15.47
N LYS A 169 -37.90 -32.92 16.69
CA LYS A 169 -38.88 -33.96 17.12
C LYS A 169 -38.75 -34.50 18.58
N ARG A 170 -39.81 -34.23 19.37
CA ARG A 170 -40.54 -35.09 20.34
C ARG A 170 -39.95 -35.56 21.70
N ASP A 171 -40.69 -35.14 22.75
CA ASP A 171 -41.17 -35.86 23.95
C ASP A 171 -40.65 -37.26 24.30
N ALA A 172 -40.25 -37.45 25.57
CA ALA A 172 -40.88 -38.39 26.50
C ALA A 172 -40.29 -38.29 27.92
N THR A 173 -41.17 -38.00 28.88
CA THR A 173 -41.08 -38.21 30.33
C THR A 173 -40.50 -39.58 30.73
N HIS A 174 -39.53 -39.64 31.66
CA HIS A 174 -39.52 -40.64 32.74
C HIS A 174 -38.45 -40.39 33.84
N ASN A 175 -38.90 -40.48 35.09
CA ASN A 175 -38.16 -40.86 36.31
C ASN A 175 -37.25 -39.87 37.04
N GLN A 176 -37.92 -39.07 37.86
CA GLN A 176 -37.73 -39.01 39.32
C GLN A 176 -37.26 -40.36 39.92
N VAL A 177 -36.06 -40.38 40.50
CA VAL A 177 -35.71 -41.28 41.62
C VAL A 177 -34.95 -40.47 42.66
N GLU A 178 -35.65 -40.24 43.76
CA GLU A 178 -35.11 -39.79 45.04
C GLU A 178 -33.95 -40.68 45.52
N ARG A 179 -33.00 -40.11 46.27
CA ARG A 179 -32.58 -40.65 47.58
C ARG A 179 -31.64 -39.70 48.34
N TYR A 180 -32.23 -39.04 49.34
CA TYR A 180 -31.79 -38.89 50.74
C TYR A 180 -30.31 -38.59 51.10
N SER A 181 -30.11 -37.34 51.56
CA SER A 181 -29.59 -36.90 52.88
C SER A 181 -28.55 -37.73 53.68
N GLY A 182 -27.48 -37.07 54.16
CA GLY A 182 -26.70 -37.54 55.32
C GLY A 182 -25.42 -36.75 55.67
N LYS A 183 -25.58 -35.70 56.50
CA LYS A 183 -24.72 -35.02 57.50
C LYS A 183 -23.19 -35.31 57.68
N LEU A 184 -22.43 -34.21 57.92
CA LEU A 184 -21.38 -33.90 58.95
C LEU A 184 -20.23 -34.93 59.16
N ASP A 185 -18.93 -34.60 59.35
CA ASP A 185 -18.34 -33.52 60.16
C ASP A 185 -16.78 -33.53 60.09
N VAL A 186 -16.13 -32.47 60.64
CA VAL A 186 -14.81 -32.44 61.33
C VAL A 186 -13.47 -32.22 60.56
N MET A 187 -12.96 -30.97 60.70
CA MET A 187 -11.66 -30.47 61.22
C MET A 187 -10.27 -31.02 60.77
N ALA A 188 -9.37 -30.05 60.48
CA ALA A 188 -7.93 -30.07 60.16
C ALA A 188 -7.01 -30.43 61.38
N PRO A 189 -5.66 -30.19 61.44
CA PRO A 189 -4.64 -29.68 60.48
C PRO A 189 -3.26 -30.42 60.60
N SER A 190 -2.15 -29.73 60.25
CA SER A 190 -0.71 -30.01 60.57
C SER A 190 0.06 -30.73 59.45
N THR A 191 1.30 -30.45 59.02
CA THR A 191 2.48 -29.56 59.30
C THR A 191 3.51 -30.03 58.25
N ASP A 192 4.33 -29.27 57.54
CA ASP A 192 5.61 -28.59 57.86
C ASP A 192 6.40 -28.73 56.53
N ASN A 193 6.86 -27.70 55.83
CA ASN A 193 8.08 -26.90 55.99
C ASN A 193 9.19 -27.20 54.94
N ARG A 194 9.84 -26.10 54.53
CA ARG A 194 11.19 -25.93 53.92
C ARG A 194 11.37 -26.25 52.42
N GLN A 195 11.63 -25.24 51.57
CA GLN A 195 12.88 -24.46 51.35
C GLN A 195 14.06 -25.30 50.88
N ASP A 196 14.48 -25.16 49.61
CA ASP A 196 15.73 -24.47 49.26
C ASP A 196 15.95 -24.34 47.73
N SER A 197 16.53 -23.20 47.32
CA SER A 197 17.36 -22.98 46.11
C SER A 197 18.82 -22.74 46.62
N PRO A 198 19.91 -22.49 45.84
CA PRO A 198 20.01 -22.07 44.42
C PRO A 198 21.28 -22.54 43.61
N ALA A 199 21.36 -22.05 42.36
CA ALA A 199 22.54 -21.59 41.56
C ALA A 199 23.72 -22.53 41.16
N LYS A 200 24.14 -22.52 39.87
CA LYS A 200 25.28 -21.73 39.30
C LYS A 200 25.77 -22.16 37.88
N GLN A 201 26.05 -21.12 37.07
CA GLN A 201 26.96 -20.84 35.92
C GLN A 201 27.95 -21.86 35.28
N SER A 202 28.19 -21.69 33.96
CA SER A 202 29.50 -21.63 33.22
C SER A 202 29.25 -21.33 31.72
N ALA A 203 29.73 -20.23 31.07
CA ALA A 203 31.03 -19.97 30.38
C ALA A 203 31.39 -21.05 29.31
N ARG A 204 31.94 -20.83 28.08
CA ARG A 204 32.68 -19.74 27.39
C ARG A 204 32.97 -20.15 25.90
N GLU A 205 33.15 -19.16 25.00
CA GLU A 205 34.06 -19.07 23.81
C GLU A 205 34.04 -20.03 22.58
N GLY A 206 34.29 -19.44 21.37
CA GLY A 206 35.28 -20.02 20.44
C GLY A 206 35.05 -20.10 18.90
N ASN A 207 35.20 -18.98 18.17
CA ASN A 207 36.12 -18.79 17.01
C ASN A 207 35.92 -19.45 15.59
N THR A 208 36.07 -18.59 14.54
CA THR A 208 36.77 -18.79 13.21
C THR A 208 36.08 -19.61 12.08
N THR A 209 36.15 -19.39 10.74
CA THR A 209 37.04 -18.63 9.80
C THR A 209 36.44 -18.52 8.36
N LYS A 210 36.60 -17.35 7.70
CA LYS A 210 36.86 -17.00 6.25
C LYS A 210 35.94 -17.40 5.05
N PRO A 211 35.74 -16.48 4.06
CA PRO A 211 35.01 -16.70 2.79
C PRO A 211 35.91 -17.00 1.55
N VAL A 212 35.36 -17.72 0.56
CA VAL A 212 36.02 -18.05 -0.72
C VAL A 212 35.63 -17.05 -1.83
N LYS A 213 36.68 -16.53 -2.50
CA LYS A 213 36.66 -15.56 -3.61
C LYS A 213 36.05 -16.14 -4.89
N ARG A 214 35.24 -15.34 -5.61
CA ARG A 214 34.76 -15.63 -6.99
C ARG A 214 35.28 -14.54 -7.94
N VAL A 215 35.92 -14.94 -9.04
CA VAL A 215 36.51 -14.05 -10.07
C VAL A 215 35.47 -13.75 -11.16
N PRO A 216 35.32 -12.49 -11.65
CA PRO A 216 34.39 -12.18 -12.73
C PRO A 216 34.98 -12.48 -14.12
N ALA A 217 34.21 -13.14 -14.97
CA ALA A 217 34.53 -13.36 -16.38
C ALA A 217 34.29 -12.09 -17.20
N HIS A 218 35.34 -11.58 -17.83
CA HIS A 218 35.31 -10.44 -18.76
C HIS A 218 34.96 -10.95 -20.17
N ARG A 219 33.87 -10.46 -20.78
CA ARG A 219 33.62 -10.68 -22.23
C ARG A 219 33.09 -9.43 -22.93
N ARG A 220 34.05 -8.70 -23.49
CA ARG A 220 34.12 -7.94 -24.75
C ARG A 220 32.85 -7.24 -25.28
N THR A 221 33.00 -5.92 -25.31
CA THR A 221 32.35 -4.90 -26.13
C THR A 221 32.21 -5.27 -27.62
N ARG A 222 31.04 -4.95 -28.20
CA ARG A 222 30.83 -4.88 -29.65
C ARG A 222 30.87 -3.41 -30.08
N LYS A 223 31.84 -3.04 -30.91
CA LYS A 223 31.83 -1.81 -31.72
C LYS A 223 31.08 -2.11 -33.04
N ARG A 224 30.07 -1.30 -33.34
CA ARG A 224 29.45 -1.05 -34.66
C ARG A 224 29.05 0.42 -34.57
N GLY A 225 29.38 1.34 -35.46
CA GLY A 225 29.97 1.29 -36.79
C GLY A 225 29.59 2.64 -37.41
N ALA A 226 30.59 3.31 -37.99
CA ALA A 226 30.59 4.45 -38.92
C ALA A 226 29.46 5.51 -38.88
N LEU A 227 29.90 6.73 -38.55
CA LEU A 227 29.37 8.03 -38.93
C LEU A 227 29.26 8.14 -40.47
N LEU A 228 28.15 8.63 -41.00
CA LEU A 228 28.10 9.21 -42.35
C LEU A 228 27.60 10.64 -42.25
N GLN A 229 28.51 11.53 -42.60
CA GLN A 229 28.40 12.97 -42.73
C GLN A 229 28.09 13.31 -44.21
N ASP A 230 27.46 14.48 -44.37
CA ASP A 230 27.49 15.39 -45.52
C ASP A 230 26.69 14.93 -46.77
N SER A 231 25.94 15.80 -47.45
CA SER A 231 26.36 17.12 -47.90
C SER A 231 25.24 18.17 -47.91
N GLU A 232 25.62 19.39 -47.56
CA GLU A 232 25.01 20.64 -48.01
C GLU A 232 25.36 20.84 -49.49
N GLU A 233 24.39 21.14 -50.35
CA GLU A 233 24.64 21.88 -51.60
C GLU A 233 23.54 22.92 -51.82
N GLU A 234 24.02 24.16 -51.77
CA GLU A 234 23.48 25.45 -52.14
C GLU A 234 23.38 25.57 -53.67
N ASP A 235 22.24 26.03 -54.20
CA ASP A 235 22.17 27.23 -55.08
C ASP A 235 20.74 27.48 -55.57
N GLY A 236 20.31 28.75 -55.50
CA GLY A 236 19.01 29.24 -56.00
C GLY A 236 18.59 30.56 -55.39
#